data_AF-A0A562QZZ0-F1
#
_entry.id   AF-A0A562QZZ0-F1
#
_cell.length_a   1.000
_cell.length_b   1.000
_cell.length_c   1.000
_cell.angle_alpha   90.00
_cell.angle_beta   90.00
_cell.angle_gamma   90.00
#
_symmetry.space_group_name_H-M   'P 1'
#
loop_
_entity.id
_entity.type
_entity.pdbx_description
1 polymer ?
#
loop_
_entity_poly.entity_id
_entity_poly.type
_entity_poly.pdbx_seq_one_letter_code
_entity_poly.pdbx_strand_id
1 'polypeptide(L)'
;MDREFLIDLFADFGPVTIRKMFSGYGISADGTNFALSLRAGLFLRADEVTIPDFEAEGSKPFQYSTRAKTVVVNSYWELPARLFDDSAELAQWARAALAAAQRAKVKKRPKGKKAASKPAKKAAPKKAAAKKRSPKKAAKRTVR
;
A
#
# COMPACT_ATOMS: atom_id res chain seq x y z
N MET A 1 -8.67 -13.04 10.90
CA MET A 1 -8.36 -13.52 9.54
C MET A 1 -6.91 -13.95 9.48
N ASP A 2 -6.67 -15.14 8.95
CA ASP A 2 -5.34 -15.68 8.72
C ASP A 2 -4.87 -15.42 7.29
N ARG A 3 -3.55 -15.56 7.08
CA ARG A 3 -2.94 -15.33 5.77
C ARG A 3 -3.52 -16.23 4.69
N GLU A 4 -3.76 -17.50 5.00
CA GLU A 4 -4.26 -18.49 4.04
C GLU A 4 -5.68 -18.17 3.60
N PHE A 5 -6.56 -17.82 4.54
CA PHE A 5 -7.92 -17.37 4.23
C PHE A 5 -7.92 -16.17 3.27
N LEU A 6 -7.02 -15.19 3.49
CA LEU A 6 -6.91 -14.07 2.57
C LEU A 6 -6.40 -14.49 1.19
N ILE A 7 -5.46 -15.43 1.10
CA ILE A 7 -4.99 -15.93 -0.21
C ILE A 7 -6.13 -16.60 -0.97
N ASP A 8 -6.92 -17.41 -0.27
CA ASP A 8 -8.07 -18.12 -0.82
C ASP A 8 -9.17 -17.14 -1.29
N LEU A 9 -9.48 -16.14 -0.45
CA LEU A 9 -10.44 -15.08 -0.78
C LEU A 9 -10.04 -14.31 -2.04
N PHE A 10 -8.74 -14.07 -2.25
CA PHE A 10 -8.21 -13.40 -3.44
C PHE A 10 -7.78 -14.38 -4.55
N ALA A 11 -8.13 -15.66 -4.48
CA ALA A 11 -7.69 -16.65 -5.47
C ALA A 11 -8.15 -16.29 -6.90
N ASP A 12 -9.41 -15.86 -7.05
CA ASP A 12 -9.98 -15.41 -8.33
C ASP A 12 -9.37 -14.11 -8.85
N PHE A 13 -8.84 -13.27 -7.96
CA PHE A 13 -8.12 -12.07 -8.33
C PHE A 13 -6.71 -12.39 -8.86
N GLY A 14 -6.05 -13.38 -8.26
CA GLY A 14 -4.73 -13.85 -8.64
C GLY A 14 -3.67 -13.64 -7.54
N PRO A 15 -2.37 -13.76 -7.88
CA PRO A 15 -1.30 -13.83 -6.90
C PRO A 15 -1.12 -12.54 -6.11
N VAL A 16 -1.52 -12.57 -4.83
CA VAL A 16 -1.36 -11.45 -3.89
C VAL A 16 -0.20 -11.67 -2.91
N THR A 17 0.49 -10.58 -2.58
CA THR A 17 1.53 -10.56 -1.55
C THR A 17 0.95 -10.03 -0.25
N ILE A 18 0.87 -10.90 0.75
CA ILE A 18 0.38 -10.59 2.09
C ILE A 18 1.55 -10.37 3.03
N ARG A 19 1.58 -9.21 3.69
CA ARG A 19 2.63 -8.84 4.66
C ARG A 19 2.00 -8.39 5.97
N LYS A 20 2.49 -8.89 7.10
CA LYS A 20 2.03 -8.46 8.42
C LYS A 20 2.36 -6.96 8.62
N MET A 21 1.33 -6.14 8.84
CA MET A 21 1.47 -4.69 8.97
C MET A 21 0.29 -4.11 9.75
N PHE A 22 0.53 -3.09 10.60
CA PHE A 22 -0.50 -2.38 11.37
C PHE A 22 -1.43 -3.29 12.18
N SER A 23 -0.85 -4.21 12.97
CA SER A 23 -1.61 -5.16 13.80
C SER A 23 -2.54 -6.11 13.02
N GLY A 24 -2.36 -6.22 11.71
CA GLY A 24 -3.04 -7.14 10.83
C GLY A 24 -2.17 -7.49 9.62
N TYR A 25 -2.75 -7.47 8.42
CA TYR A 25 -2.08 -7.83 7.17
C TYR A 25 -2.36 -6.80 6.07
N GLY A 26 -1.30 -6.29 5.44
CA GLY A 26 -1.40 -5.54 4.19
C GLY A 26 -1.33 -6.48 3.00
N ILE A 27 -2.23 -6.28 2.03
CA ILE A 27 -2.37 -7.08 0.83
C ILE A 27 -1.99 -6.20 -0.37
N SER A 28 -0.98 -6.68 -1.09
CA SER A 28 -0.38 -5.95 -2.19
C SER A 28 -0.28 -6.79 -3.45
N ALA A 29 -0.59 -6.19 -4.59
CA ALA A 29 -0.42 -6.78 -5.91
C ALA A 29 0.54 -5.89 -6.72
N ASP A 30 1.48 -6.51 -7.43
CA ASP A 30 2.53 -5.81 -8.20
C ASP A 30 3.28 -4.71 -7.42
N GLY A 31 3.50 -4.93 -6.12
CA GLY A 31 4.17 -3.97 -5.25
C GLY A 31 3.33 -2.72 -4.93
N THR A 32 2.02 -2.79 -5.12
CA THR A 32 1.05 -1.75 -4.75
C THR A 32 0.08 -2.29 -3.72
N ASN A 33 0.05 -1.67 -2.54
CA ASN A 33 -0.89 -2.02 -1.48
C ASN A 33 -2.29 -1.50 -1.83
N PHE A 34 -3.25 -2.41 -1.94
CA PHE A 34 -4.62 -2.11 -2.34
C PHE A 34 -5.65 -2.56 -1.29
N ALA A 35 -5.28 -3.47 -0.37
CA ALA A 35 -6.17 -3.94 0.68
C ALA A 35 -5.45 -4.11 2.02
N LEU A 36 -6.19 -4.04 3.12
CA LEU A 36 -5.72 -4.10 4.50
C LEU A 36 -6.69 -4.94 5.33
N SER A 37 -6.23 -6.07 5.87
CA SER A 37 -6.94 -6.82 6.89
C SER A 37 -6.51 -6.35 8.27
N LEU A 38 -7.45 -5.89 9.08
CA LEU A 38 -7.26 -5.44 10.46
C LEU A 38 -8.19 -6.22 11.39
N ARG A 39 -8.03 -6.05 12.70
CA ARG A 39 -8.97 -6.63 13.68
C ARG A 39 -10.41 -6.12 13.50
N ALA A 40 -10.57 -4.93 12.93
CA ALA A 40 -11.88 -4.35 12.64
C ALA A 40 -12.56 -4.96 11.41
N GLY A 41 -11.82 -5.62 10.52
CA GLY A 41 -12.35 -6.12 9.24
C GLY A 41 -11.35 -6.04 8.11
N LEU A 42 -11.83 -6.31 6.90
CA LEU A 42 -11.06 -6.16 5.67
C LEU A 42 -11.41 -4.80 5.03
N PHE A 43 -10.39 -4.05 4.63
CA PHE A 43 -10.53 -2.74 4.02
C PHE A 43 -9.91 -2.73 2.64
N LEU A 44 -10.64 -2.24 1.65
CA LEU A 44 -10.16 -2.02 0.29
C LEU A 44 -9.84 -0.55 0.07
N ARG A 45 -8.92 -0.28 -0.85
CA ARG A 45 -8.61 1.08 -1.28
C ARG A 45 -9.68 1.58 -2.25
N ALA A 46 -10.27 2.72 -1.94
CA ALA A 46 -11.23 3.39 -2.82
C ALA A 46 -10.67 4.73 -3.34
N ASP A 47 -11.04 5.09 -4.57
CA ASP A 47 -10.94 6.45 -5.10
C ASP A 47 -12.32 7.06 -5.33
N GLU A 48 -12.34 8.32 -5.75
CA GLU A 48 -13.56 9.10 -6.08
C GLU A 48 -14.49 8.41 -7.09
N VAL A 49 -13.99 7.43 -7.86
CA VAL A 49 -14.80 6.67 -8.83
C VAL A 49 -15.46 5.47 -8.16
N THR A 50 -14.75 4.77 -7.27
CA THR A 50 -15.26 3.57 -6.58
C THR A 50 -16.01 3.85 -5.28
N ILE A 51 -15.83 5.03 -4.66
CA ILE A 51 -16.54 5.44 -3.44
C ILE A 51 -18.06 5.29 -3.54
N PRO A 52 -18.74 5.78 -4.61
CA PRO A 52 -20.20 5.65 -4.71
C PRO A 52 -20.67 4.19 -4.72
N ASP A 53 -19.88 3.27 -5.29
CA ASP A 53 -20.21 1.84 -5.27
C ASP A 53 -20.16 1.30 -3.82
N PHE A 54 -19.12 1.66 -3.07
CA PHE A 54 -19.01 1.27 -1.65
C PHE A 54 -20.15 1.85 -0.80
N GLU A 55 -20.55 3.09 -1.06
CA GLU A 55 -21.69 3.72 -0.37
C GLU A 55 -23.02 3.03 -0.71
N ALA A 56 -23.22 2.61 -1.97
CA ALA A 56 -24.40 1.87 -2.40
C ALA A 56 -24.53 0.51 -1.68
N GLU A 57 -23.41 -0.15 -1.39
CA GLU A 57 -23.36 -1.39 -0.60
C GLU A 57 -23.43 -1.14 0.93
N GLY A 58 -23.53 0.12 1.37
CA GLY A 58 -23.60 0.46 2.80
C GLY A 58 -22.28 0.31 3.55
N SER A 59 -21.16 0.30 2.82
CA SER A 59 -19.82 0.20 3.41
C SER A 59 -19.42 1.49 4.11
N LYS A 60 -18.47 1.38 5.06
CA LYS A 60 -18.01 2.53 5.84
C LYS A 60 -16.56 2.87 5.53
N PRO A 61 -16.21 4.17 5.47
CA PRO A 61 -14.83 4.57 5.36
C PRO A 61 -14.07 4.22 6.64
N PHE A 62 -12.80 3.86 6.50
CA PHE A 62 -11.92 3.59 7.62
C PHE A 62 -11.76 4.86 8.45
N GLN A 63 -12.04 4.76 9.74
CA GLN A 63 -11.92 5.88 10.67
C GLN A 63 -11.12 5.45 11.89
N TYR A 64 -10.28 6.36 12.39
CA TYR A 64 -9.53 6.13 13.62
C TYR A 64 -9.62 7.35 14.54
N SER A 65 -9.77 7.08 15.83
CA SER A 65 -9.79 8.12 16.85
C SER A 65 -8.37 8.49 17.25
N THR A 66 -8.06 9.78 17.21
CA THR A 66 -6.85 10.35 17.81
C THR A 66 -7.22 11.07 19.10
N ARG A 67 -6.22 11.43 19.92
CA ARG A 67 -6.43 12.14 21.19
C ARG A 67 -7.21 13.45 21.06
N ALA A 68 -7.25 14.04 19.87
CA ALA A 68 -7.92 15.31 19.60
C ALA A 68 -9.19 15.20 18.74
N LYS A 69 -9.26 14.21 17.82
CA LYS A 69 -10.38 14.08 16.88
C LYS A 69 -10.43 12.71 16.21
N THR A 70 -11.61 12.33 15.73
CA THR A 70 -11.79 11.21 14.80
C THR A 70 -11.35 11.64 13.40
N VAL A 71 -10.42 10.90 12.82
CA VAL A 71 -9.96 11.10 11.44
C VAL A 71 -10.58 10.02 10.58
N VAL A 72 -11.37 10.45 9.58
CA VAL A 72 -11.95 9.59 8.56
C VAL A 72 -10.99 9.54 7.37
N VAL A 73 -10.72 8.34 6.87
CA VAL A 73 -9.80 8.08 5.76
C VAL A 73 -10.62 7.55 4.59
N ASN A 74 -11.16 8.46 3.76
CA ASN A 74 -11.93 8.11 2.56
C ASN A 74 -11.15 7.34 1.48
N SER A 75 -9.86 7.07 1.69
CA SER A 75 -9.05 6.21 0.81
C SER A 75 -9.18 4.73 1.12
N TYR A 76 -9.73 4.35 2.28
CA TYR A 76 -9.91 2.95 2.65
C TYR A 76 -11.33 2.75 3.13
N TRP A 77 -12.01 1.74 2.60
CA TRP A 77 -13.40 1.43 2.88
C TRP A 77 -13.52 -0.03 3.30
N GLU A 78 -14.40 -0.28 4.26
CA GLU A 78 -14.70 -1.62 4.74
C GLU A 78 -15.30 -2.46 3.61
N LEU A 79 -14.89 -3.72 3.51
CA LEU A 79 -15.41 -4.65 2.52
C LEU A 79 -16.86 -5.04 2.89
N PRO A 80 -17.84 -4.89 1.98
CA PRO A 80 -19.19 -5.39 2.19
C PRO A 80 -19.21 -6.89 2.54
N ALA A 81 -20.05 -7.27 3.50
CA ALA A 81 -20.18 -8.66 3.93
C ALA A 81 -20.54 -9.62 2.79
N ARG A 82 -21.33 -9.14 1.81
CA ARG A 82 -21.74 -9.88 0.60
C ARG A 82 -20.54 -10.37 -0.23
N LEU A 83 -19.47 -9.58 -0.29
CA LEU A 83 -18.27 -9.92 -1.06
C LEU A 83 -17.39 -10.99 -0.39
N PHE A 84 -17.66 -11.34 0.88
CA PHE A 84 -16.99 -12.50 1.50
C PHE A 84 -17.54 -13.83 0.97
N ASP A 85 -18.79 -13.85 0.49
CA ASP A 85 -19.42 -15.04 -0.10
C ASP A 85 -19.17 -15.13 -1.62
N ASP A 86 -18.97 -13.97 -2.27
CA ASP A 86 -18.84 -13.86 -3.73
C ASP A 86 -17.40 -13.48 -4.15
N SER A 87 -16.52 -14.49 -4.24
CA SER A 87 -15.09 -14.31 -4.56
C SER A 87 -14.84 -13.72 -5.95
N ALA A 88 -15.70 -14.05 -6.92
CA ALA A 88 -15.64 -13.51 -8.27
C ALA A 88 -15.96 -12.01 -8.29
N GLU A 89 -16.98 -11.58 -7.55
CA GLU A 89 -17.30 -10.17 -7.40
C GLU A 89 -16.19 -9.45 -6.64
N LEU A 90 -15.71 -10.01 -5.52
CA LEU A 90 -14.58 -9.47 -4.76
C LEU A 90 -13.33 -9.27 -5.63
N ALA A 91 -13.05 -10.17 -6.58
CA ALA A 91 -11.95 -10.01 -7.52
C ALA A 91 -12.11 -8.79 -8.45
N GLN A 92 -13.34 -8.39 -8.79
CA GLN A 92 -13.62 -7.16 -9.54
C GLN A 92 -13.34 -5.93 -8.67
N TRP A 93 -13.83 -5.93 -7.43
CA TRP A 93 -13.58 -4.86 -6.45
C TRP A 93 -12.09 -4.72 -6.12
N ALA A 94 -11.37 -5.83 -5.98
CA ALA A 94 -9.92 -5.85 -5.77
C ALA A 94 -9.16 -5.25 -6.96
N ARG A 95 -9.58 -5.54 -8.20
CA ARG A 95 -9.03 -4.92 -9.41
C ARG A 95 -9.29 -3.41 -9.44
N ALA A 96 -10.50 -2.99 -9.11
CA ALA A 96 -10.84 -1.57 -9.01
C ALA A 96 -9.99 -0.87 -7.94
N ALA A 97 -9.84 -1.47 -6.76
CA ALA A 97 -9.00 -0.97 -5.68
C ALA A 97 -7.52 -0.88 -6.06
N LEU A 98 -6.99 -1.87 -6.79
CA LEU A 98 -5.64 -1.82 -7.32
C LEU A 98 -5.47 -0.68 -8.32
N ALA A 99 -6.43 -0.49 -9.23
CA ALA A 99 -6.41 0.62 -10.19
C ALA A 99 -6.45 1.98 -9.48
N ALA A 100 -7.31 2.14 -8.46
CA ALA A 100 -7.37 3.31 -7.59
C ALA A 100 -6.02 3.57 -6.89
N ALA A 101 -5.40 2.53 -6.32
CA ALA A 101 -4.10 2.62 -5.68
C ALA A 101 -2.99 3.04 -6.66
N GLN A 102 -3.01 2.51 -7.88
CA GLN A 102 -2.09 2.88 -8.96
C GLN A 102 -2.28 4.34 -9.38
N ARG A 103 -3.53 4.79 -9.61
CA ARG A 103 -3.85 6.20 -9.93
C ARG A 103 -3.33 7.15 -8.86
N ALA A 104 -3.55 6.82 -7.58
CA ALA A 104 -3.05 7.62 -6.47
C ALA A 104 -1.51 7.68 -6.42
N LYS A 105 -0.81 6.60 -6.78
CA LYS A 105 0.66 6.55 -6.87
C LYS A 105 1.18 7.42 -8.02
N VAL A 106 0.46 7.48 -9.14
CA VAL A 106 0.79 8.36 -10.27
C VAL A 106 0.54 9.84 -9.91
N LYS A 107 -0.59 10.17 -9.27
CA LYS A 107 -0.94 11.54 -8.85
C LYS A 107 0.03 12.12 -7.81
N LYS A 108 0.63 11.27 -6.96
CA LYS A 108 1.63 11.68 -5.95
C LYS A 108 3.06 11.82 -6.49
N ARG A 109 3.34 11.41 -7.72
CA ARG A 109 4.68 11.56 -8.29
C ARG A 109 4.78 12.96 -8.89
N PRO A 110 5.57 13.89 -8.33
CA PRO A 110 5.80 15.17 -8.99
C PRO A 110 6.36 14.86 -10.38
N LYS A 111 5.81 15.54 -11.39
CA LYS A 111 6.10 15.33 -12.82
C LYS A 111 7.62 15.40 -13.06
N GLY A 112 8.26 14.24 -13.00
CA GLY A 112 9.71 14.08 -13.06
C GLY A 112 10.05 12.59 -13.07
N LYS A 113 10.45 12.12 -14.26
CA LYS A 113 10.92 10.76 -14.59
C LYS A 113 9.82 9.70 -14.81
N LYS A 114 9.46 9.63 -16.10
CA LYS A 114 9.17 8.41 -16.86
C LYS A 114 10.39 7.47 -16.76
N ALA A 115 10.21 6.29 -16.20
CA ALA A 115 11.06 5.09 -16.36
C ALA A 115 10.25 3.94 -15.74
N ALA A 116 9.56 3.16 -16.57
CA ALA A 116 10.04 1.88 -17.10
C ALA A 116 9.89 0.76 -16.05
N SER A 117 8.99 -0.15 -16.39
CA SER A 117 8.74 -1.48 -15.84
C SER A 117 10.01 -2.27 -15.54
N LYS A 118 10.00 -2.99 -14.40
CA LYS A 118 10.76 -4.20 -13.92
C LYS A 118 11.97 -4.73 -14.74
N PRO A 119 12.99 -5.39 -14.11
CA PRO A 119 12.73 -6.53 -13.21
C PRO A 119 13.60 -6.67 -11.95
N ALA A 120 13.07 -7.46 -11.01
CA ALA A 120 13.80 -8.04 -9.89
C ALA A 120 14.83 -9.08 -10.38
N LYS A 121 16.07 -9.01 -9.89
CA LYS A 121 16.85 -10.20 -9.46
C LYS A 121 18.18 -9.81 -8.80
N LYS A 122 18.34 -10.34 -7.59
CA LYS A 122 19.56 -10.89 -6.96
C LYS A 122 20.72 -9.97 -6.50
N ALA A 123 20.89 -10.02 -5.17
CA ALA A 123 22.11 -10.44 -4.46
C ALA A 123 23.20 -9.40 -4.09
N ALA A 124 23.17 -9.05 -2.80
CA ALA A 124 24.27 -9.00 -1.81
C ALA A 124 25.45 -8.01 -1.97
N PRO A 125 25.94 -7.44 -0.85
CA PRO A 125 26.97 -6.40 -0.85
C PRO A 125 28.37 -7.02 -0.85
N LYS A 126 29.31 -6.46 -1.65
CA LYS A 126 30.74 -6.70 -1.47
C LYS A 126 31.53 -5.39 -1.46
N LYS A 127 32.33 -5.31 -0.40
CA LYS A 127 33.26 -4.28 0.06
C LYS A 127 34.61 -4.45 -0.66
N ALA A 128 35.25 -3.35 -1.10
CA ALA A 128 36.71 -3.12 -1.20
C ALA A 128 36.95 -1.86 -2.08
N ALA A 129 37.35 -0.71 -1.52
CA ALA A 129 38.73 -0.29 -1.25
C ALA A 129 39.49 0.25 -2.48
N ALA A 130 39.66 1.57 -2.56
CA ALA A 130 40.81 2.19 -3.21
C ALA A 130 41.10 3.59 -2.60
N LYS A 131 42.28 3.68 -2.01
CA LYS A 131 42.95 4.83 -1.37
C LYS A 131 43.42 5.88 -2.40
N LYS A 132 43.78 7.06 -1.83
CA LYS A 132 44.67 8.17 -2.29
C LYS A 132 43.90 9.38 -2.82
N ARG A 133 44.23 10.64 -2.48
CA ARG A 133 45.23 11.28 -1.61
C ARG A 133 44.82 12.76 -1.46
N SER A 134 45.03 13.34 -0.28
CA SER A 134 44.84 14.76 0.12
C SER A 134 45.76 15.74 -0.68
N PRO A 135 45.68 17.11 -0.57
CA PRO A 135 45.84 17.83 0.71
C PRO A 135 45.18 19.23 0.93
N LYS A 136 45.03 19.56 2.23
CA LYS A 136 45.18 20.85 2.97
C LYS A 136 44.56 22.18 2.47
N LYS A 137 43.75 22.80 3.36
CA LYS A 137 44.00 24.10 4.06
C LYS A 137 42.89 24.30 5.12
N ALA A 138 43.12 24.07 6.42
CA ALA A 138 43.71 24.94 7.45
C ALA A 138 42.89 26.20 7.82
N ALA A 139 42.51 26.24 9.12
CA ALA A 139 42.24 27.41 9.97
C ALA A 139 40.88 28.12 9.76
N LYS A 140 40.10 28.54 10.78
CA LYS A 140 40.42 28.96 12.16
C LYS A 140 39.20 28.80 13.07
N ARG A 141 39.50 28.46 14.32
CA ARG A 141 38.66 28.44 15.52
C ARG A 141 38.50 29.86 16.05
N THR A 142 37.27 30.28 16.35
CA THR A 142 37.02 31.34 17.34
C THR A 142 35.91 30.87 18.26
N VAL A 143 36.30 30.62 19.51
CA VAL A 143 35.44 30.44 20.68
C VAL A 143 35.28 31.83 21.31
N ARG A 144 34.11 32.01 21.94
CA ARG A 144 33.71 33.02 22.94
C ARG A 144 34.83 33.82 23.59
#